data_AF-A0A928HPF9-F1
#
_entry.id   AF-A0A928HPF9-F1
#
_cell.length_a   1.000
_cell.length_b   1.000
_cell.length_c   1.000
_cell.angle_alpha   90.00
_cell.angle_beta   90.00
_cell.angle_gamma   90.00
#
_symmetry.space_group_name_H-M   'P 1'
#
loop_
_entity.id
_entity.type
_entity.pdbx_description
1 polymer ?
#
loop_
_entity_poly.entity_id
_entity_poly.type
_entity_poly.pdbx_seq_one_letter_code
_entity_poly.pdbx_strand_id
1 'polypeptide(L)'
;MRKICEIGRSMVEMLGVLAIIGVLSVGGIAGYSKAMTKFKLNKHTEQIGSILDGMHINLDTIKRSKTGIATTMMASVMIGMGLIPEEMIKNNNQIYDVFGNPITIYNYFDGNKYYFEFVTTLGQDNMQACLNLFQIAKLRSAMLYRTKFHFSQSDTNSSGNEVYGDAYCSDNVKCLKNFSLAEATDFCTICEDKDTCVFYIQMVL
;
A
#
# COMPACT_ATOMS: atom_id res chain seq x y z
N MET A 1 32.37 4.68 -59.33
CA MET A 1 31.04 4.90 -58.71
C MET A 1 30.24 3.60 -58.77
N ARG A 2 30.14 2.85 -57.67
CA ARG A 2 29.23 1.69 -57.61
C ARG A 2 27.83 2.19 -57.25
N LYS A 3 26.88 2.08 -58.18
CA LYS A 3 25.45 2.21 -57.90
C LYS A 3 25.03 0.97 -57.13
N ILE A 4 24.66 1.13 -55.86
CA ILE A 4 23.91 0.10 -55.13
C ILE A 4 22.44 0.33 -55.50
N CYS A 5 21.85 -0.62 -56.21
CA CYS A 5 20.44 -0.61 -56.55
C CYS A 5 19.66 -1.25 -55.39
N GLU A 6 18.99 -0.44 -54.56
CA GLU A 6 18.17 -0.94 -53.43
C GLU A 6 16.67 -1.06 -53.76
N ILE A 7 16.30 -1.25 -55.03
CA ILE A 7 14.88 -1.26 -55.42
C ILE A 7 14.48 -2.68 -55.80
N GLY A 8 14.20 -3.49 -54.77
CA GLY A 8 13.75 -4.87 -54.95
C GLY A 8 13.37 -5.60 -53.67
N ARG A 9 13.03 -4.91 -52.57
CA ARG A 9 12.53 -5.61 -51.38
C ARG A 9 11.08 -6.03 -51.64
N SER A 10 10.82 -7.34 -51.60
CA SER A 10 9.48 -7.88 -51.80
C SER A 10 8.53 -7.24 -50.78
N MET A 11 7.34 -6.80 -51.19
CA MET A 11 6.35 -6.21 -50.29
C MET A 11 6.07 -7.10 -49.07
N VAL A 12 6.17 -8.42 -49.24
CA VAL A 12 6.02 -9.42 -48.17
C VAL A 12 7.14 -9.34 -47.13
N GLU A 13 8.39 -9.10 -47.54
CA GLU A 13 9.52 -8.96 -46.61
C GLU A 13 9.43 -7.68 -45.77
N MET A 14 8.86 -6.61 -46.33
CA MET A 14 8.66 -5.37 -45.59
C MET A 14 7.49 -5.48 -44.61
N LEU A 15 6.41 -6.19 -44.99
CA LEU A 15 5.29 -6.51 -44.10
C LEU A 15 5.69 -7.44 -42.95
N GLY A 16 6.54 -8.44 -43.21
CA GLY A 16 7.06 -9.34 -42.18
C GLY A 16 7.86 -8.59 -41.10
N VAL A 17 8.72 -7.66 -41.51
CA VAL A 17 9.47 -6.82 -40.55
C VAL A 17 8.53 -5.90 -39.77
N LEU A 18 7.54 -5.28 -40.41
CA LEU A 18 6.55 -4.43 -39.72
C LEU A 18 5.72 -5.22 -38.70
N ALA A 19 5.34 -6.46 -39.03
CA ALA A 19 4.61 -7.32 -38.10
C ALA A 19 5.44 -7.68 -36.85
N ILE A 20 6.73 -8.00 -37.03
CA ILE A 20 7.64 -8.29 -35.92
C ILE A 20 7.83 -7.05 -35.04
N ILE A 21 8.05 -5.87 -35.63
CA ILE A 21 8.18 -4.61 -34.89
C ILE A 21 6.89 -4.32 -34.11
N GLY A 22 5.71 -4.55 -34.71
CA GLY A 22 4.42 -4.37 -34.06
C GLY A 22 4.27 -5.24 -32.81
N VAL A 23 4.54 -6.55 -32.93
CA VAL A 23 4.43 -7.49 -31.81
C VAL A 23 5.46 -7.19 -30.71
N LEU A 24 6.72 -6.92 -31.08
CA LEU A 24 7.77 -6.59 -30.11
C LEU A 24 7.48 -5.26 -29.39
N SER A 25 6.89 -4.27 -30.07
CA SER A 25 6.51 -3.00 -29.45
C SER A 25 5.39 -3.19 -28.42
N VAL A 26 4.34 -3.92 -28.75
CA VAL A 26 3.23 -4.20 -27.81
C VAL A 26 3.72 -5.06 -26.64
N GLY A 27 4.53 -6.08 -26.90
CA GLY A 27 5.14 -6.92 -25.86
C GLY A 27 6.10 -6.15 -24.95
N GLY A 28 6.90 -5.25 -25.51
CA GLY A 28 7.83 -4.39 -24.77
C GLY A 28 7.12 -3.38 -23.87
N ILE A 29 6.07 -2.72 -24.37
CA ILE A 29 5.28 -1.75 -23.59
C ILE A 29 4.54 -2.46 -22.44
N ALA A 30 3.91 -3.60 -22.72
CA ALA A 30 3.23 -4.40 -21.69
C ALA A 30 4.22 -4.94 -20.65
N GLY A 31 5.40 -5.40 -21.09
CA GLY A 31 6.47 -5.88 -20.22
C GLY A 31 7.03 -4.79 -19.31
N TYR A 32 7.30 -3.60 -19.85
CA TYR A 32 7.75 -2.44 -19.08
C TYR A 32 6.73 -2.04 -18.01
N SER A 33 5.45 -1.94 -18.38
CA SER A 33 4.37 -1.60 -17.45
C SER A 33 4.32 -2.58 -16.26
N LYS A 34 4.38 -3.88 -16.55
CA LYS A 34 4.39 -4.93 -15.51
C LYS A 34 5.62 -4.87 -14.61
N ALA A 35 6.80 -4.63 -15.18
CA ALA A 35 8.02 -4.48 -14.40
C ALA A 35 7.98 -3.25 -13.49
N MET A 36 7.45 -2.13 -13.99
CA MET A 36 7.30 -0.90 -13.23
C MET A 36 6.29 -1.06 -12.08
N THR A 37 5.17 -1.74 -12.32
CA THR A 37 4.22 -2.10 -11.27
C THR A 37 4.88 -2.93 -10.18
N LYS A 38 5.64 -3.97 -10.54
CA LYS A 38 6.35 -4.80 -9.57
C LYS A 38 7.38 -4.00 -8.76
N PHE A 39 8.11 -3.10 -9.41
CA PHE A 39 9.04 -2.20 -8.74
C PHE A 39 8.32 -1.32 -7.70
N LYS A 40 7.20 -0.69 -8.08
CA LYS A 40 6.38 0.11 -7.15
C LYS A 40 5.88 -0.73 -5.98
N LEU A 41 5.38 -1.94 -6.23
CA LEU A 41 4.90 -2.83 -5.16
C LEU A 41 6.01 -3.20 -4.16
N ASN A 42 7.20 -3.56 -4.65
CA ASN A 42 8.34 -3.84 -3.77
C ASN A 42 8.73 -2.61 -2.94
N LYS A 43 8.82 -1.45 -3.58
CA LYS A 43 9.14 -0.18 -2.90
C LYS A 43 8.11 0.15 -1.82
N HIS A 44 6.83 -0.04 -2.12
CA HIS A 44 5.73 0.12 -1.16
C HIS A 44 5.86 -0.80 0.05
N THR A 45 6.22 -2.07 -0.17
CA THR A 45 6.47 -3.06 0.89
C THR A 45 7.63 -2.67 1.79
N GLU A 46 8.73 -2.19 1.21
CA GLU A 46 9.91 -1.73 1.95
C GLU A 46 9.58 -0.48 2.79
N GLN A 47 8.96 0.52 2.16
CA GLN A 47 8.61 1.80 2.77
C GLN A 47 7.66 1.64 3.95
N ILE A 48 6.48 1.07 3.72
CA ILE A 48 5.47 0.89 4.76
C ILE A 48 5.94 -0.13 5.79
N GLY A 49 6.64 -1.18 5.35
CA GLY A 49 7.22 -2.15 6.26
C GLY A 49 8.16 -1.52 7.28
N SER A 50 9.09 -0.68 6.81
CA SER A 50 10.03 0.03 7.68
C SER A 50 9.33 0.96 8.67
N ILE A 51 8.26 1.65 8.23
CA ILE A 51 7.44 2.49 9.12
C ILE A 51 6.77 1.63 10.19
N LEU A 52 6.13 0.53 9.83
CA LEU A 52 5.44 -0.34 10.79
C LEU A 52 6.42 -0.97 11.80
N ASP A 53 7.59 -1.39 11.35
CA ASP A 53 8.64 -1.95 12.22
C ASP A 53 9.19 -0.87 13.17
N GLY A 54 9.47 0.32 12.63
CA GLY A 54 9.92 1.48 13.41
C GLY A 54 8.87 1.94 14.43
N MET A 55 7.59 1.93 14.04
CA MET A 55 6.46 2.17 14.94
C MET A 55 6.47 1.14 16.06
N HIS A 56 6.51 -0.17 15.73
CA HIS A 56 6.47 -1.27 16.69
C HIS A 56 7.58 -1.17 17.74
N ILE A 57 8.82 -0.93 17.31
CA ILE A 57 9.99 -0.81 18.21
C ILE A 57 9.87 0.39 19.15
N ASN A 58 9.23 1.47 18.71
CA ASN A 58 9.12 2.72 19.47
C ASN A 58 7.77 2.90 20.20
N LEU A 59 6.89 1.89 20.17
CA LEU A 59 5.55 1.98 20.79
C LEU A 59 5.62 2.40 22.27
N ASP A 60 6.50 1.76 23.05
CA ASP A 60 6.66 2.05 24.48
C ASP A 60 7.17 3.47 24.74
N THR A 61 8.15 3.92 23.95
CA THR A 61 8.73 5.27 24.04
C THR A 61 7.67 6.32 23.76
N ILE A 62 6.88 6.12 22.70
CA ILE A 62 5.81 7.05 22.33
C ILE A 62 4.69 7.03 23.38
N LYS A 63 4.28 5.87 23.90
CA LYS A 63 3.29 5.75 24.99
C LYS A 63 3.73 6.53 26.24
N ARG A 64 5.01 6.40 26.64
CA ARG A 64 5.58 7.10 27.81
C ARG A 64 5.63 8.61 27.66
N SER A 65 5.65 9.12 26.43
CA SER A 65 5.64 10.57 26.19
C SER A 65 4.38 11.26 26.72
N LYS A 66 3.34 10.51 27.15
CA LYS A 66 2.09 10.95 27.82
C LYS A 66 1.36 12.12 27.15
N THR A 67 1.79 12.49 25.97
CA THR A 67 1.24 13.59 25.23
C THR A 67 0.10 12.98 24.43
N GLY A 68 -1.10 13.52 24.63
CA GLY A 68 -2.09 13.52 23.56
C GLY A 68 -1.52 14.36 22.44
N ILE A 69 -0.46 13.86 21.79
CA ILE A 69 0.16 14.47 20.63
C ILE A 69 -0.98 14.55 19.63
N ALA A 70 -1.42 15.77 19.30
CA ALA A 70 -2.38 15.96 18.24
C ALA A 70 -1.91 15.17 17.03
N THR A 71 -2.80 14.50 16.33
CA THR A 71 -2.50 13.61 15.20
C THR A 71 -1.55 14.19 14.16
N THR A 72 -1.58 15.52 13.99
CA THR A 72 -0.64 16.30 13.16
C THR A 72 0.81 16.27 13.64
N MET A 73 1.07 16.13 14.94
CA MET A 73 2.41 16.11 15.52
C MET A 73 3.04 14.71 15.53
N MET A 74 2.25 13.63 15.49
CA MET A 74 2.78 12.25 15.41
C MET A 74 3.65 12.05 14.18
N ALA A 75 3.16 12.48 13.01
CA ALA A 75 3.93 12.44 11.76
C ALA A 75 5.24 13.22 11.89
N SER A 76 5.22 14.43 12.45
CA SER A 76 6.44 15.24 12.62
C SER A 76 7.45 14.60 13.58
N VAL A 77 7.00 13.92 14.64
CA VAL A 77 7.86 13.19 15.57
C VAL A 77 8.52 12.01 14.86
N MET A 78 7.75 11.21 14.12
CA MET A 78 8.29 10.06 13.40
C MET A 78 9.25 10.46 12.27
N ILE A 79 8.99 11.59 11.60
CA ILE A 79 9.91 12.20 10.65
C ILE A 79 11.20 12.63 11.35
N GLY A 80 11.09 13.36 12.47
CA GLY A 80 12.26 13.82 13.25
C GLY A 80 13.10 12.68 13.85
N MET A 81 12.49 11.52 14.09
CA MET A 81 13.16 10.30 14.53
C MET A 81 13.81 9.51 13.38
N GLY A 82 13.58 9.90 12.12
CA GLY A 82 14.08 9.18 10.95
C GLY A 82 13.37 7.84 10.70
N LEU A 83 12.16 7.63 11.23
CA LEU A 83 11.39 6.40 11.04
C LEU A 83 10.67 6.35 9.69
N ILE A 84 10.47 7.51 9.07
CA ILE A 84 9.80 7.65 7.77
C ILE A 84 10.87 7.98 6.72
N PRO A 85 10.98 7.20 5.63
CA PRO A 85 11.89 7.52 4.52
C PRO A 85 11.62 8.91 3.94
N GLU A 86 12.67 9.70 3.73
CA GLU A 86 12.55 11.10 3.26
C GLU A 86 11.78 11.23 1.93
N GLU A 87 11.93 10.24 1.05
CA GLU A 87 11.24 10.12 -0.24
C GLU A 87 9.70 10.04 -0.13
N MET A 88 9.16 9.67 1.04
CA MET A 88 7.71 9.63 1.30
C MET A 88 7.18 10.98 1.80
N ILE A 89 8.06 11.89 2.21
CA ILE A 89 7.69 13.15 2.84
C ILE A 89 7.52 14.22 1.76
N LYS A 90 6.33 14.81 1.71
CA LYS A 90 6.02 15.99 0.90
C LYS A 90 5.94 17.24 1.77
N ASN A 91 5.80 18.39 1.11
CA ASN A 91 5.69 19.70 1.76
C ASN A 91 4.69 19.66 2.95
N ASN A 92 5.04 20.33 4.04
CA ASN A 92 4.25 20.39 5.29
C ASN A 92 4.11 19.05 6.05
N ASN A 93 5.16 18.20 6.07
CA ASN A 93 5.18 16.94 6.84
C ASN A 93 4.08 15.94 6.44
N GLN A 94 3.54 16.06 5.21
CA GLN A 94 2.57 15.12 4.68
C GLN A 94 3.29 13.89 4.15
N ILE A 95 2.80 12.71 4.49
CA ILE A 95 3.41 11.44 4.09
C ILE A 95 2.55 10.83 2.99
N TYR A 96 3.19 10.39 1.92
CA TYR A 96 2.54 9.69 0.82
C TYR A 96 3.28 8.41 0.49
N ASP A 97 2.53 7.38 0.11
CA ASP A 97 3.12 6.17 -0.44
C ASP A 97 3.58 6.36 -1.91
N VAL A 98 4.23 5.33 -2.46
CA VAL A 98 4.67 5.30 -3.86
C VAL A 98 3.52 5.31 -4.89
N PHE A 99 2.28 5.03 -4.46
CA PHE A 99 1.07 5.12 -5.27
C PHE A 99 0.41 6.51 -5.19
N GLY A 100 0.88 7.38 -4.31
CA GLY A 100 0.34 8.71 -4.08
C GLY A 100 -0.82 8.75 -3.07
N ASN A 101 -1.04 7.68 -2.33
CA ASN A 101 -2.04 7.65 -1.25
C ASN A 101 -1.50 8.38 -0.02
N PRO A 102 -2.30 9.26 0.62
CA PRO A 102 -1.89 9.89 1.85
C PRO A 102 -1.80 8.87 2.98
N ILE A 103 -0.79 9.02 3.82
CA ILE A 103 -0.58 8.23 5.03
C ILE A 103 -0.66 9.16 6.24
N THR A 104 -1.42 8.74 7.23
CA THR A 104 -1.49 9.41 8.53
C THR A 104 -1.29 8.38 9.64
N ILE A 105 -0.60 8.79 10.69
CA ILE A 105 -0.32 7.93 11.84
C ILE A 105 -1.00 8.53 13.07
N TYR A 106 -1.82 7.71 13.72
CA TYR A 106 -2.63 8.09 14.87
C TYR A 106 -2.19 7.30 16.09
N ASN A 107 -2.31 7.92 17.25
CA ASN A 107 -2.22 7.25 18.53
C ASN A 107 -3.37 7.71 19.43
N TYR A 108 -3.95 6.79 20.19
CA TYR A 108 -4.98 7.17 21.16
C TYR A 108 -5.07 6.15 22.30
N PHE A 109 -5.62 6.59 23.42
CA PHE A 109 -5.89 5.76 24.60
C PHE A 109 -7.40 5.69 24.80
N ASP A 110 -7.96 4.48 24.85
CA ASP A 110 -9.43 4.28 25.00
C ASP A 110 -9.89 4.21 26.47
N GLY A 111 -8.98 4.39 27.43
CA GLY A 111 -9.23 4.19 28.85
C GLY A 111 -8.66 2.87 29.40
N ASN A 112 -8.36 1.91 28.53
CA ASN A 112 -7.81 0.60 28.90
C ASN A 112 -6.50 0.29 28.14
N LYS A 113 -6.51 0.44 26.82
CA LYS A 113 -5.40 0.10 25.93
C LYS A 113 -4.94 1.31 25.13
N TYR A 114 -3.67 1.30 24.77
CA TYR A 114 -3.09 2.31 23.89
C TYR A 114 -3.03 1.75 22.47
N TYR A 115 -3.62 2.46 21.50
CA TYR A 115 -3.64 2.07 20.11
C TYR A 115 -2.73 2.97 19.29
N PHE A 116 -2.12 2.36 18.30
CA PHE A 116 -1.42 3.02 17.22
C PHE A 116 -2.04 2.59 15.91
N GLU A 117 -2.40 3.54 15.06
CA GLU A 117 -2.99 3.26 13.76
C GLU A 117 -2.12 3.87 12.67
N PHE A 118 -1.68 3.03 11.75
CA PHE A 118 -1.24 3.48 10.44
C PHE A 118 -2.47 3.52 9.54
N VAL A 119 -2.74 4.66 8.91
CA VAL A 119 -3.97 4.90 8.16
C VAL A 119 -3.61 5.40 6.78
N THR A 120 -4.21 4.81 5.76
CA THR A 120 -4.05 5.26 4.38
C THR A 120 -5.37 5.29 3.64
N THR A 121 -5.58 6.31 2.83
CA THR A 121 -6.77 6.44 1.99
C THR A 121 -6.49 5.80 0.63
N LEU A 122 -7.23 4.74 0.32
CA LEU A 122 -7.13 4.03 -0.95
C LEU A 122 -8.07 4.70 -1.96
N GLY A 123 -7.51 5.28 -3.02
CA GLY A 123 -8.27 5.71 -4.19
C GLY A 123 -8.84 4.54 -5.02
N GLN A 124 -9.79 4.84 -5.93
CA GLN A 124 -10.55 3.84 -6.72
C GLN A 124 -9.65 2.88 -7.54
N ASP A 125 -8.50 3.32 -8.04
CA ASP A 125 -7.59 2.50 -8.86
C ASP A 125 -6.48 1.77 -8.07
N ASN A 126 -6.57 1.73 -6.74
CA ASN A 126 -5.47 1.24 -5.89
C ASN A 126 -5.60 -0.21 -5.43
N MET A 127 -6.29 -1.07 -6.20
CA MET A 127 -6.44 -2.50 -5.89
C MET A 127 -5.10 -3.17 -5.55
N GLN A 128 -4.06 -2.90 -6.34
CA GLN A 128 -2.73 -3.47 -6.11
C GLN A 128 -2.07 -2.96 -4.83
N ALA A 129 -2.27 -1.69 -4.47
CA ALA A 129 -1.77 -1.14 -3.21
C ALA A 129 -2.48 -1.81 -2.02
N CYS A 130 -3.80 -1.98 -2.11
CA CYS A 130 -4.61 -2.68 -1.10
C CYS A 130 -4.15 -4.13 -0.87
N LEU A 131 -3.99 -4.90 -1.95
CA LEU A 131 -3.47 -6.27 -1.88
C LEU A 131 -2.07 -6.32 -1.25
N ASN A 132 -1.23 -5.33 -1.58
CA ASN A 132 0.12 -5.27 -1.02
C ASN A 132 0.11 -4.87 0.46
N LEU A 133 -0.81 -4.02 0.90
CA LEU A 133 -1.00 -3.71 2.33
C LEU A 133 -1.34 -4.96 3.12
N PHE A 134 -2.20 -5.83 2.59
CA PHE A 134 -2.49 -7.12 3.21
C PHE A 134 -1.27 -8.04 3.26
N GLN A 135 -0.46 -8.07 2.20
CA GLN A 135 0.78 -8.83 2.22
C GLN A 135 1.76 -8.31 3.29
N ILE A 136 1.90 -6.98 3.39
CA ILE A 136 2.72 -6.32 4.42
C ILE A 136 2.20 -6.67 5.82
N ALA A 137 0.88 -6.59 6.03
CA ALA A 137 0.24 -6.92 7.29
C ALA A 137 0.42 -8.40 7.65
N LYS A 138 0.28 -9.30 6.67
CA LYS A 138 0.49 -10.73 6.85
C LYS A 138 1.92 -11.09 7.25
N LEU A 139 2.92 -10.45 6.63
CA LEU A 139 4.33 -10.64 7.01
C LEU A 139 4.63 -10.18 8.45
N ARG A 140 3.80 -9.29 9.00
CA ARG A 140 3.94 -8.71 10.34
C ARG A 140 2.79 -9.10 11.25
N SER A 141 2.13 -10.22 10.98
CA SER A 141 0.92 -10.63 11.71
C SER A 141 1.12 -10.74 13.21
N ALA A 142 2.33 -11.09 13.67
CA ALA A 142 2.67 -11.23 15.08
C ALA A 142 2.61 -9.92 15.88
N MET A 143 2.90 -8.76 15.26
CA MET A 143 2.94 -7.46 15.96
C MET A 143 1.65 -6.66 15.83
N LEU A 144 0.75 -7.06 14.93
CA LEU A 144 -0.48 -6.33 14.65
C LEU A 144 -1.61 -6.76 15.58
N TYR A 145 -2.46 -5.79 15.93
CA TYR A 145 -3.75 -6.07 16.54
C TYR A 145 -4.74 -6.55 15.49
N ARG A 146 -5.02 -5.68 14.51
CA ARG A 146 -5.89 -5.98 13.35
C ARG A 146 -5.71 -4.98 12.22
N THR A 147 -6.20 -5.34 11.05
CA THR A 147 -6.50 -4.43 9.95
C THR A 147 -8.00 -4.19 9.88
N LYS A 148 -8.43 -2.97 9.53
CA LYS A 148 -9.85 -2.63 9.35
C LYS A 148 -10.04 -1.65 8.20
N PHE A 149 -11.25 -1.59 7.66
CA PHE A 149 -11.65 -0.56 6.70
C PHE A 149 -12.67 0.39 7.32
N HIS A 150 -12.61 1.66 6.91
CA HIS A 150 -13.76 2.55 6.89
C HIS A 150 -14.00 3.02 5.47
N PHE A 151 -15.26 3.15 5.09
CA PHE A 151 -15.62 3.72 3.82
C PHE A 151 -16.87 4.59 3.96
N SER A 152 -16.98 5.59 3.08
CA SER A 152 -18.15 6.43 2.98
C SER A 152 -18.85 6.21 1.64
N GLN A 153 -20.17 6.16 1.65
CA GLN A 153 -20.99 6.17 0.45
C GLN A 153 -22.20 7.07 0.69
N SER A 154 -22.36 8.11 -0.13
CA SER A 154 -23.49 9.05 -0.06
C SER A 154 -23.70 9.58 1.37
N ASP A 155 -22.64 10.14 1.95
CA ASP A 155 -22.59 10.69 3.33
C ASP A 155 -22.80 9.67 4.45
N THR A 156 -22.93 8.39 4.15
CA THR A 156 -23.05 7.32 5.14
C THR A 156 -21.68 6.70 5.42
N ASN A 157 -21.20 6.80 6.66
CA ASN A 157 -19.96 6.15 7.10
C ASN A 157 -20.25 4.71 7.53
N SER A 158 -19.44 3.77 7.04
CA SER A 158 -19.54 2.36 7.35
C SER A 158 -18.17 1.76 7.65
N SER A 159 -18.16 0.75 8.51
CA SER A 159 -16.97 -0.05 8.80
C SER A 159 -16.98 -1.32 7.95
N GLY A 160 -15.83 -1.67 7.39
CA GLY A 160 -15.66 -2.88 6.59
C GLY A 160 -15.13 -4.05 7.38
N ASN A 161 -14.71 -5.09 6.64
CA ASN A 161 -14.19 -6.30 7.24
C ASN A 161 -12.88 -6.05 8.01
N GLU A 162 -12.67 -6.86 9.06
CA GLU A 162 -11.48 -6.81 9.89
C GLU A 162 -10.70 -8.14 9.83
N VAL A 163 -9.38 -8.07 9.91
CA VAL A 163 -8.50 -9.25 9.97
C VAL A 163 -7.49 -9.07 11.09
N TYR A 164 -7.36 -10.05 11.97
CA TYR A 164 -6.60 -9.94 13.21
C TYR A 164 -5.19 -10.51 13.08
N GLY A 165 -4.25 -9.93 13.84
CA GLY A 165 -2.91 -10.47 14.01
C GLY A 165 -2.87 -11.74 14.86
N ASP A 166 -1.71 -12.37 14.94
CA ASP A 166 -1.58 -13.74 15.44
C ASP A 166 -1.93 -13.86 16.93
N ALA A 167 -1.54 -12.86 17.72
CA ALA A 167 -1.84 -12.81 19.16
C ALA A 167 -3.33 -12.59 19.46
N TYR A 168 -4.10 -12.10 18.48
CA TYR A 168 -5.52 -11.76 18.62
C TYR A 168 -6.42 -12.63 17.74
N CYS A 169 -5.83 -13.63 17.08
CA CYS A 169 -6.52 -14.60 16.27
C CYS A 169 -7.27 -15.60 17.17
N SER A 170 -8.52 -15.88 16.82
CA SER A 170 -9.35 -16.93 17.44
C SER A 170 -10.23 -17.59 16.37
N ASP A 171 -10.89 -18.70 16.70
CA ASP A 171 -11.69 -19.48 15.73
C ASP A 171 -12.86 -18.69 15.12
N ASN A 172 -13.33 -17.64 15.80
CA ASN A 172 -14.49 -16.84 15.38
C ASN A 172 -14.11 -15.58 14.57
N VAL A 173 -12.81 -15.33 14.35
CA VAL A 173 -12.34 -14.14 13.62
C VAL A 173 -11.43 -14.52 12.46
N LYS A 174 -11.37 -13.65 11.45
CA LYS A 174 -10.42 -13.83 10.34
C LYS A 174 -9.02 -13.45 10.81
N CYS A 175 -8.04 -14.30 10.50
CA CYS A 175 -6.66 -14.13 10.97
C CYS A 175 -5.68 -13.95 9.81
N LEU A 176 -4.74 -13.02 9.96
CA LEU A 176 -3.74 -12.68 8.95
C LEU A 176 -2.90 -13.90 8.52
N LYS A 177 -2.51 -14.79 9.45
CA LYS A 177 -1.76 -16.03 9.14
C LYS A 177 -2.45 -16.90 8.09
N ASN A 178 -3.77 -17.01 8.16
CA ASN A 178 -4.58 -17.87 7.30
C ASN A 178 -5.27 -17.09 6.17
N PHE A 179 -5.03 -15.79 6.08
CA PHE A 179 -5.68 -14.92 5.10
C PHE A 179 -5.11 -15.18 3.70
N SER A 180 -5.97 -15.55 2.77
CA SER A 180 -5.60 -15.89 1.40
C SER A 180 -5.63 -14.67 0.47
N LEU A 181 -4.98 -14.79 -0.70
CA LEU A 181 -5.00 -13.73 -1.71
C LEU A 181 -6.42 -13.49 -2.28
N ALA A 182 -7.23 -14.55 -2.38
CA ALA A 182 -8.62 -14.45 -2.83
C ALA A 182 -9.45 -13.61 -1.86
N GLU A 183 -9.37 -13.92 -0.56
CA GLU A 183 -10.06 -13.14 0.47
C GLU A 183 -9.55 -11.68 0.54
N ALA A 184 -8.25 -11.46 0.35
CA ALA A 184 -7.69 -10.11 0.25
C ALA A 184 -8.30 -9.34 -0.93
N THR A 185 -8.50 -10.01 -2.06
CA THR A 185 -9.12 -9.41 -3.25
C THR A 185 -10.57 -9.03 -2.95
N ASP A 186 -11.34 -9.94 -2.36
CA ASP A 186 -12.74 -9.68 -1.97
C ASP A 186 -12.87 -8.54 -0.94
N PHE A 187 -11.87 -8.35 -0.08
CA PHE A 187 -11.88 -7.25 0.88
C PHE A 187 -11.53 -5.92 0.21
N CYS A 188 -10.63 -5.93 -0.77
CA CYS A 188 -10.21 -4.74 -1.50
C CYS A 188 -11.26 -4.25 -2.51
N THR A 189 -12.11 -5.14 -3.06
CA THR A 189 -13.19 -4.74 -3.98
C THR A 189 -14.26 -3.87 -3.32
N ILE A 190 -14.38 -3.93 -1.99
CA ILE A 190 -15.30 -3.07 -1.22
C ILE A 190 -15.03 -1.57 -1.49
N CYS A 191 -13.81 -1.21 -1.87
CA CYS A 191 -13.41 0.18 -2.14
C CYS A 191 -13.77 0.69 -3.55
N GLU A 192 -14.14 -0.17 -4.51
CA GLU A 192 -14.29 0.23 -5.93
C GLU A 192 -15.42 1.25 -6.13
N ASP A 193 -16.56 1.07 -5.46
CA ASP A 193 -17.77 1.90 -5.62
C ASP A 193 -17.99 2.90 -4.47
N LYS A 194 -16.94 3.26 -3.73
CA LYS A 194 -17.04 4.13 -2.54
C LYS A 194 -16.45 5.50 -2.80
N ASP A 195 -17.03 6.52 -2.15
CA ASP A 195 -16.58 7.90 -2.26
C ASP A 195 -15.22 8.07 -1.56
N THR A 196 -15.08 7.42 -0.40
CA THR A 196 -13.80 7.28 0.30
C THR A 196 -13.63 5.86 0.80
N CYS A 197 -12.42 5.34 0.72
CA CYS A 197 -12.04 4.07 1.34
C CYS A 197 -10.74 4.26 2.12
N VAL A 198 -10.76 3.95 3.40
CA VAL A 198 -9.64 4.16 4.33
C VAL A 198 -9.28 2.83 4.95
N PHE A 199 -8.01 2.45 4.80
CA PHE A 199 -7.43 1.24 5.36
C PHE A 199 -6.61 1.56 6.59
N TYR A 200 -6.81 0.78 7.64
CA TYR A 200 -6.13 0.94 8.92
C TYR A 200 -5.34 -0.32 9.24
N ILE A 201 -4.10 -0.14 9.69
CA ILE A 201 -3.29 -1.16 10.33
C ILE A 201 -3.13 -0.72 11.79
N GLN A 202 -3.66 -1.51 12.72
CA GLN A 202 -3.64 -1.19 14.14
C GLN A 202 -2.64 -2.06 14.90
N MET A 203 -1.93 -1.43 15.83
CA MET A 203 -1.15 -2.06 16.89
C MET A 203 -1.71 -1.63 18.25
N VAL A 204 -1.53 -2.47 19.27
CA VAL A 204 -2.08 -2.21 20.61
C VAL A 204 -1.08 -2.61 21.69
N LEU A 205 -1.03 -1.82 22.77
CA LEU A 205 -0.11 -1.99 23.90
C LEU A 205 -0.76 -1.74 25.26
#